data_AF-D3LTT8-F1
#
_entry.id   AF-D3LTT8-F1
#
_cell.length_a   1.000
_cell.length_b   1.000
_cell.length_c   1.000
_cell.angle_alpha   90.00
_cell.angle_beta   90.00
_cell.angle_gamma   90.00
#
_symmetry.space_group_name_H-M   'P 1'
#
loop_
_entity.id
_entity.type
_entity.pdbx_description
1 polymer ?
#
loop_
_entity_poly.entity_id
_entity_poly.type
_entity_poly.pdbx_seq_one_letter_code
_entity_poly.pdbx_strand_id
1 'polypeptide(L)'
;MDIMKVVALFREHSVHEGAVLDEYGNFTGIVTLHDILEELVGIMPAGEEEKKEEANKIICRNDHEWLMDGLLTIEEFKDFFKLEEELPEEEEDLYKTLAGFIVYGLGRIPKETDTYVWKNFTFEVMDMDHLRVDKILVIVGKSDKTEKTVM
;
A
#
# COMPACT_ATOMS: atom_id res chain seq x y z
N MET A 1 29.95 -7.88 -13.46
CA MET A 1 29.86 -9.33 -13.16
C MET A 1 29.00 -9.99 -14.23
N ASP A 2 29.27 -11.24 -14.59
CA ASP A 2 28.42 -11.97 -15.55
C ASP A 2 27.13 -12.42 -14.85
N ILE A 3 25.96 -12.12 -15.45
CA ILE A 3 24.64 -12.44 -14.90
C ILE A 3 24.48 -13.94 -14.64
N MET A 4 25.08 -14.79 -15.47
CA MET A 4 25.04 -16.24 -15.30
C MET A 4 25.76 -16.71 -14.04
N LYS A 5 26.77 -15.96 -13.57
CA LYS A 5 27.44 -16.24 -12.30
C LYS A 5 26.57 -15.89 -11.11
N VAL A 6 25.77 -14.83 -11.20
CA VAL A 6 24.83 -14.44 -10.14
C VAL A 6 23.74 -15.52 -9.98
N VAL A 7 23.17 -15.99 -11.10
CA VAL A 7 22.19 -17.09 -11.08
C VAL A 7 22.79 -18.39 -10.51
N ALA A 8 24.04 -18.69 -10.86
CA ALA A 8 24.73 -19.87 -10.32
C ALA A 8 24.91 -19.77 -8.79
N LEU A 9 25.31 -18.59 -8.29
CA LEU A 9 25.44 -18.34 -6.84
C LEU A 9 24.10 -18.44 -6.11
N PHE A 10 23.03 -17.87 -6.68
CA PHE A 10 21.69 -17.97 -6.11
C PHE A 10 21.24 -19.43 -5.98
N ARG A 11 21.49 -20.24 -7.03
CA ARG A 11 21.20 -21.68 -7.01
C ARG A 11 22.07 -22.45 -6.03
N GLU A 12 23.37 -22.15 -5.96
CA GLU A 12 24.32 -22.82 -5.06
C GLU A 12 23.94 -22.57 -3.59
N HIS A 13 23.55 -21.35 -3.26
CA HIS A 13 23.22 -20.96 -1.89
C HIS A 13 21.73 -21.09 -1.54
N SER A 14 20.88 -21.52 -2.49
CA SER A 14 19.42 -21.59 -2.32
C SER A 14 18.81 -20.26 -1.83
N VAL A 15 19.26 -19.16 -2.43
CA VAL A 15 18.76 -17.80 -2.15
C VAL A 15 18.16 -17.18 -3.41
N HIS A 16 17.29 -16.20 -3.23
CA HIS A 16 16.58 -15.52 -4.33
C HIS A 16 16.89 -14.03 -4.42
N GLU A 17 17.68 -13.51 -3.49
CA GLU A 17 18.03 -12.10 -3.38
C GLU A 17 19.48 -11.96 -2.95
N GLY A 18 20.13 -10.89 -3.39
CA GLY A 18 21.51 -10.57 -3.04
C GLY A 18 21.73 -9.07 -2.93
N ALA A 19 22.55 -8.66 -1.97
CA ALA A 19 23.03 -7.29 -1.88
C ALA A 19 24.17 -7.04 -2.87
N VAL A 20 24.11 -5.92 -3.57
CA VAL A 20 25.14 -5.44 -4.49
C VAL A 20 26.00 -4.43 -3.76
N LEU A 21 27.30 -4.70 -3.72
CA LEU A 21 28.31 -3.82 -3.13
C LEU A 21 29.22 -3.27 -4.22
N ASP A 22 29.70 -2.05 -4.06
CA ASP A 22 30.76 -1.48 -4.88
C ASP A 22 32.16 -2.03 -4.47
N GLU A 23 33.20 -1.62 -5.18
CA GLU A 23 34.58 -2.04 -4.92
C GLU A 23 35.14 -1.57 -3.57
N TYR A 24 34.48 -0.62 -2.94
CA TYR A 24 34.82 -0.07 -1.62
C TYR A 24 33.95 -0.69 -0.51
N GLY A 25 33.03 -1.60 -0.85
CA GLY A 25 32.12 -2.27 0.06
C GLY A 25 30.88 -1.45 0.43
N ASN A 26 30.59 -0.35 -0.28
CA ASN A 26 29.36 0.41 -0.07
C ASN A 26 28.17 -0.32 -0.69
N PHE A 27 27.02 -0.26 -0.02
CA PHE A 27 25.77 -0.78 -0.53
C PHE A 27 25.28 0.04 -1.72
N THR A 28 25.14 -0.61 -2.87
CA THR A 28 24.61 -0.01 -4.11
C THR A 28 23.14 -0.36 -4.33
N GLY A 29 22.69 -1.54 -3.88
CA GLY A 29 21.30 -1.97 -4.03
C GLY A 29 21.09 -3.46 -3.78
N ILE A 30 19.90 -3.96 -4.12
CA ILE A 30 19.53 -5.38 -4.08
C ILE A 30 19.29 -5.84 -5.51
N VAL A 31 19.65 -7.09 -5.80
CA VAL A 31 19.26 -7.79 -7.03
C VAL A 31 18.49 -9.05 -6.65
N THR A 32 17.37 -9.29 -7.32
CA THR A 32 16.55 -10.47 -7.12
C THR A 32 16.66 -11.42 -8.31
N LEU A 33 16.29 -12.69 -8.08
CA LEU A 33 16.19 -13.67 -9.16
C LEU A 33 15.11 -13.25 -10.16
N HIS A 34 14.06 -12.58 -9.70
CA HIS A 34 13.00 -12.05 -10.54
C HIS A 34 13.54 -11.04 -11.55
N ASP A 35 14.30 -10.04 -11.10
CA ASP A 35 14.88 -9.01 -11.97
C ASP A 35 15.78 -9.62 -13.06
N ILE A 36 16.57 -10.62 -12.69
CA ILE A 36 17.45 -11.34 -13.63
C ILE A 36 16.65 -12.11 -14.67
N LEU A 37 15.57 -12.78 -14.24
CA LEU A 37 14.72 -13.55 -15.15
C LEU A 37 13.88 -12.64 -16.05
N GLU A 38 13.42 -11.49 -15.55
CA GLU A 38 12.67 -10.51 -16.31
C GLU A 38 13.51 -9.90 -17.44
N GLU A 39 14.79 -9.57 -17.19
CA GLU A 39 15.69 -9.09 -18.26
C GLU A 39 16.01 -10.15 -19.33
N LEU A 40 15.98 -11.43 -18.96
CA LEU A 40 16.26 -12.53 -19.89
C LEU A 40 15.03 -12.98 -20.68
N VAL A 41 13.85 -12.98 -20.06
CA VAL A 41 12.62 -13.61 -20.57
C VAL A 41 11.53 -12.57 -20.92
N GLY A 42 11.67 -11.35 -20.42
CA GLY A 42 10.65 -10.29 -20.48
C GLY A 42 9.70 -10.31 -19.28
N ILE A 43 8.63 -9.50 -19.38
CA ILE A 43 7.61 -9.32 -18.33
C ILE A 43 7.12 -10.67 -17.83
N MET A 44 7.47 -11.01 -16.59
CA MET A 44 6.97 -12.22 -15.95
C MET A 44 5.53 -11.97 -15.48
N PRO A 45 4.56 -12.82 -15.87
CA PRO A 45 3.20 -12.66 -15.38
C PRO A 45 3.19 -12.87 -13.87
N ALA A 46 2.53 -11.96 -13.15
CA ALA A 46 2.33 -12.08 -11.72
C ALA A 46 1.77 -13.47 -11.36
N GLY A 47 2.29 -14.04 -10.27
CA GLY A 47 1.88 -15.34 -9.75
C GLY A 47 0.39 -15.36 -9.38
N GLU A 48 -0.21 -16.55 -9.28
CA GLU A 48 -1.61 -16.67 -8.83
C GLU A 48 -1.83 -16.13 -7.41
N GLU A 49 -0.80 -16.18 -6.55
CA GLU A 49 -0.83 -15.59 -5.20
C GLU A 49 -0.79 -14.06 -5.24
N GLU A 50 0.13 -13.47 -6.00
CA GLU A 50 0.21 -12.00 -6.20
C GLU A 50 -1.12 -11.44 -6.75
N LYS A 51 -1.73 -12.14 -7.73
CA LYS A 51 -3.05 -11.76 -8.26
C LYS A 51 -4.18 -11.88 -7.23
N LYS A 52 -4.10 -12.83 -6.30
CA LYS A 52 -5.08 -12.96 -5.20
C LYS A 52 -4.89 -11.86 -4.16
N GLU A 53 -3.66 -11.49 -3.84
CA GLU A 53 -3.37 -10.36 -2.95
C GLU A 53 -3.91 -9.06 -3.53
N GLU A 54 -3.70 -8.81 -4.83
CA GLU A 54 -4.26 -7.66 -5.54
C GLU A 54 -5.79 -7.63 -5.50
N ALA A 55 -6.44 -8.78 -5.67
CA ALA A 55 -7.90 -8.91 -5.65
C ALA A 55 -8.52 -8.68 -4.26
N ASN A 56 -7.74 -8.83 -3.19
CA ASN A 56 -8.22 -8.72 -1.81
C ASN A 56 -7.94 -7.36 -1.15
N LYS A 57 -7.40 -6.39 -1.89
CA LYS A 57 -7.09 -5.05 -1.36
C LYS A 57 -8.32 -4.27 -0.88
N ILE A 58 -9.51 -4.54 -1.43
CA ILE A 58 -10.77 -3.88 -1.06
C ILE A 58 -11.88 -4.91 -0.95
N ILE A 59 -12.44 -5.08 0.25
CA ILE A 59 -13.52 -6.03 0.55
C ILE A 59 -14.74 -5.25 1.04
N CYS A 60 -15.84 -5.29 0.27
CA CYS A 60 -17.12 -4.70 0.67
C CYS A 60 -17.75 -5.50 1.82
N ARG A 61 -18.02 -4.85 2.96
CA ARG A 61 -18.76 -5.45 4.09
C ARG A 61 -20.24 -5.11 4.04
N ASN A 62 -20.57 -3.88 3.68
CA ASN A 62 -21.94 -3.40 3.44
C ASN A 62 -21.91 -2.16 2.51
N ASP A 63 -23.08 -1.58 2.22
CA ASP A 63 -23.23 -0.44 1.29
C ASP A 63 -22.41 0.82 1.66
N HIS A 64 -21.92 0.90 2.90
CA HIS A 64 -21.20 2.05 3.44
C HIS A 64 -19.92 1.67 4.20
N GLU A 65 -19.49 0.40 4.16
CA GLU A 65 -18.34 -0.11 4.90
C GLU A 65 -17.48 -1.03 4.03
N TRP A 66 -16.19 -0.73 4.01
CA TRP A 66 -15.18 -1.49 3.26
C TRP A 66 -14.02 -1.82 4.18
N LEU A 67 -13.57 -3.07 4.14
CA LEU A 67 -12.29 -3.46 4.71
C LEU A 67 -11.24 -3.29 3.62
N MET A 68 -10.26 -2.43 3.84
CA MET A 68 -9.21 -2.09 2.89
C MET A 68 -7.84 -2.43 3.44
N ASP A 69 -6.93 -2.80 2.54
CA ASP A 69 -5.53 -3.03 2.85
C ASP A 69 -4.79 -1.72 3.15
N GLY A 70 -3.94 -1.73 4.17
CA GLY A 70 -3.15 -0.56 4.54
C GLY A 70 -2.16 -0.09 3.46
N LEU A 71 -1.74 -0.98 2.57
CA LEU A 71 -0.89 -0.69 1.43
C LEU A 71 -1.65 -0.17 0.21
N LEU A 72 -2.99 -0.13 0.24
CA LEU A 72 -3.79 0.49 -0.83
C LEU A 72 -3.30 1.92 -1.04
N THR A 73 -2.95 2.25 -2.28
CA THR A 73 -2.45 3.59 -2.61
C THR A 73 -3.57 4.61 -2.52
N ILE A 74 -3.21 5.88 -2.27
CA ILE A 74 -4.18 6.97 -2.26
C ILE A 74 -4.85 7.13 -3.63
N GLU A 75 -4.12 6.88 -4.71
CA GLU A 75 -4.67 6.88 -6.07
C GLU A 75 -5.74 5.79 -6.24
N GLU A 76 -5.45 4.54 -5.89
CA GLU A 76 -6.43 3.44 -5.92
C GLU A 76 -7.65 3.73 -5.05
N PHE A 77 -7.45 4.31 -3.85
CA PHE A 77 -8.53 4.71 -2.96
C PHE A 77 -9.45 5.78 -3.58
N LYS A 78 -8.86 6.84 -4.14
CA LYS A 78 -9.62 7.91 -4.81
C LYS A 78 -10.36 7.37 -6.02
N ASP A 79 -9.73 6.50 -6.82
CA ASP A 79 -10.34 5.88 -7.98
C ASP A 79 -11.52 4.97 -7.61
N PHE A 80 -11.42 4.25 -6.49
CA PHE A 80 -12.50 3.40 -6.00
C PHE A 80 -13.72 4.23 -5.60
N PHE A 81 -13.53 5.31 -4.85
CA PHE A 81 -14.62 6.19 -4.39
C PHE A 81 -14.98 7.33 -5.36
N LYS A 82 -14.31 7.43 -6.51
CA LYS A 82 -14.48 8.51 -7.50
C LYS A 82 -14.31 9.89 -6.87
N LEU A 83 -13.25 10.04 -6.08
CA LEU A 83 -12.88 11.30 -5.45
C LEU A 83 -12.05 12.15 -6.43
N GLU A 84 -12.55 13.33 -6.75
CA GLU A 84 -11.81 14.34 -7.54
C GLU A 84 -11.00 15.29 -6.65
N GLU A 85 -11.23 15.25 -5.34
CA GLU A 85 -10.60 16.15 -4.38
C GLU A 85 -9.31 15.55 -3.82
N GLU A 86 -8.35 16.41 -3.53
CA GLU A 86 -7.10 16.03 -2.88
C GLU A 86 -7.31 15.70 -1.40
N LEU A 87 -6.54 14.72 -0.93
CA LEU A 87 -6.43 14.44 0.49
C LEU A 87 -5.52 15.49 1.16
N PRO A 88 -5.64 15.70 2.48
CA PRO A 88 -4.85 16.67 3.23
C PRO A 88 -3.35 16.54 2.97
N GLU A 89 -2.70 17.57 2.45
CA GLU A 89 -1.25 17.58 2.15
C GLU A 89 -0.80 16.46 1.19
N GLU A 90 -1.67 16.03 0.28
CA GLU A 90 -1.33 15.06 -0.77
C GLU A 90 -0.25 15.61 -1.73
N GLU A 91 -0.29 16.90 -2.08
CA GLU A 91 0.71 17.55 -2.96
C GLU A 91 2.12 17.58 -2.36
N GLU A 92 2.25 17.47 -1.03
CA GLU A 92 3.53 17.52 -0.33
C GLU A 92 4.24 16.15 -0.25
N ASP A 93 3.66 15.11 -0.86
CA ASP A 93 4.22 13.76 -0.94
C ASP A 93 4.51 13.11 0.43
N LEU A 94 3.79 13.55 1.48
CA LEU A 94 4.00 13.10 2.86
C LEU A 94 3.52 11.67 3.14
N TYR A 95 2.64 11.14 2.28
CA TYR A 95 2.16 9.76 2.32
C TYR A 95 1.74 9.29 0.92
N LYS A 96 1.76 7.98 0.70
CA LYS A 96 1.37 7.36 -0.58
C LYS A 96 0.31 6.27 -0.44
N THR A 97 0.07 5.78 0.78
CA THR A 97 -0.87 4.70 1.09
C THR A 97 -1.87 5.11 2.15
N LEU A 98 -2.99 4.39 2.25
CA LEU A 98 -4.01 4.60 3.29
C LEU A 98 -3.43 4.51 4.71
N ALA A 99 -2.55 3.54 4.98
CA ALA A 99 -1.86 3.44 6.26
C ALA A 99 -1.04 4.71 6.56
N GLY A 100 -0.28 5.19 5.57
CA GLY A 100 0.51 6.42 5.69
C GLY A 100 -0.36 7.64 5.97
N PHE A 101 -1.51 7.75 5.28
CA PHE A 101 -2.47 8.82 5.49
C PHE A 101 -3.04 8.84 6.92
N ILE A 102 -3.39 7.68 7.48
CA ILE A 102 -3.87 7.57 8.85
C ILE A 102 -2.78 7.95 9.87
N VAL A 103 -1.55 7.43 9.68
CA VAL A 103 -0.41 7.75 10.56
C VAL A 103 -0.12 9.25 10.54
N TYR A 104 -0.13 9.84 9.36
CA TYR A 104 0.04 11.28 9.16
C TYR A 104 -1.05 12.07 9.89
N GLY A 105 -2.33 11.73 9.67
CA GLY A 105 -3.47 12.39 10.29
C GLY A 105 -3.51 12.28 11.82
N LEU A 106 -3.02 11.17 12.38
CA LEU A 106 -2.93 10.95 13.83
C LEU A 106 -1.65 11.53 14.45
N GLY A 107 -0.61 11.80 13.65
CA GLY A 107 0.69 12.31 14.11
C GLY A 107 1.46 11.32 15.00
N ARG A 108 1.09 10.04 15.01
CA ARG A 108 1.71 8.97 15.81
C ARG A 108 1.45 7.61 15.20
N ILE A 109 2.17 6.60 15.67
CA ILE A 109 1.85 5.20 15.38
C ILE A 109 0.48 4.88 16.03
N PRO A 110 -0.51 4.42 15.24
CA PRO A 110 -1.83 4.07 15.75
C PRO A 110 -1.80 2.76 16.54
N LYS A 111 -2.91 2.51 17.24
CA LYS A 111 -3.27 1.22 17.81
C LYS A 111 -4.54 0.74 17.13
N GLU A 112 -4.81 -0.56 17.20
CA GLU A 112 -6.11 -1.11 16.86
C GLU A 112 -7.22 -0.30 17.53
N THR A 113 -8.34 -0.13 16.83
CA THR A 113 -9.51 0.69 17.18
C THR A 113 -9.30 2.21 17.19
N ASP A 114 -8.07 2.71 16.95
CA ASP A 114 -7.88 4.14 16.69
C ASP A 114 -8.64 4.53 15.42
N THR A 115 -9.29 5.68 15.46
CA THR A 115 -10.05 6.23 14.35
C THR A 115 -9.48 7.56 13.88
N TYR A 116 -9.51 7.76 12.57
CA TYR A 116 -9.22 9.02 11.93
C TYR A 116 -10.40 9.41 11.04
N VAL A 117 -10.83 10.67 11.11
CA VAL A 117 -11.99 11.15 10.36
C VAL A 117 -11.54 12.23 9.40
N TRP A 118 -11.89 12.05 8.13
CA TRP A 118 -11.70 13.06 7.10
C TRP A 118 -13.00 13.21 6.30
N LYS A 119 -13.62 14.39 6.38
CA LYS A 119 -14.92 14.69 5.77
C LYS A 119 -15.98 13.65 6.18
N ASN A 120 -16.56 12.96 5.21
CA ASN A 120 -17.56 11.91 5.40
C ASN A 120 -16.94 10.51 5.52
N PHE A 121 -15.61 10.37 5.51
CA PHE A 121 -14.93 9.10 5.70
C PHE A 121 -14.45 8.97 7.14
N THR A 122 -14.74 7.80 7.74
CA THR A 122 -14.12 7.36 9.00
C THR A 122 -13.23 6.17 8.68
N PHE A 123 -11.98 6.26 9.11
CA PHE A 123 -10.97 5.21 8.97
C PHE A 123 -10.71 4.64 10.36
N GLU A 124 -11.01 3.37 10.56
CA GLU A 124 -10.75 2.65 11.81
C GLU A 124 -9.64 1.60 11.57
N VAL A 125 -8.61 1.63 12.42
CA VAL A 125 -7.53 0.65 12.38
C VAL A 125 -8.03 -0.68 12.93
N MET A 126 -8.13 -1.69 12.07
CA MET A 126 -8.64 -3.01 12.45
C MET A 126 -7.53 -3.96 12.89
N ASP A 127 -6.36 -3.85 12.25
CA ASP A 127 -5.23 -4.75 12.50
C ASP A 127 -3.90 -4.04 12.29
N MET A 128 -2.92 -4.39 13.12
CA MET A 128 -1.57 -3.81 13.14
C MET A 128 -0.52 -4.91 12.99
N ASP A 129 0.27 -4.83 11.92
CA ASP A 129 1.49 -5.61 11.75
C ASP A 129 2.68 -4.85 12.31
N HIS A 130 3.02 -5.11 13.57
CA HIS A 130 4.05 -4.40 14.32
C HIS A 130 3.82 -2.88 14.36
N LEU A 131 4.45 -2.13 13.45
CA LEU A 131 4.36 -0.66 13.35
C LEU A 131 3.53 -0.21 12.13
N ARG A 132 3.05 -1.15 11.31
CA ARG A 132 2.29 -0.90 10.09
C ARG A 132 0.81 -1.19 10.34
N VAL A 133 -0.06 -0.31 9.85
CA VAL A 133 -1.50 -0.58 9.77
C VAL A 133 -1.71 -1.59 8.63
N ASP A 134 -2.22 -2.78 8.93
CA ASP A 134 -2.43 -3.83 7.92
C ASP A 134 -3.85 -3.78 7.32
N LYS A 135 -4.87 -3.63 8.17
CA LYS A 135 -6.27 -3.57 7.74
C LYS A 135 -6.98 -2.36 8.32
N ILE A 136 -7.76 -1.72 7.46
CA ILE A 136 -8.49 -0.49 7.77
C ILE A 136 -9.96 -0.71 7.43
N LEU A 137 -10.85 -0.43 8.37
CA LEU A 137 -12.28 -0.31 8.10
C LEU A 137 -12.57 1.13 7.68
N VAL A 138 -13.02 1.30 6.45
CA VAL A 138 -13.44 2.59 5.90
C VAL A 138 -14.96 2.65 5.91
N ILE A 139 -15.50 3.65 6.59
CA ILE A 139 -16.94 3.90 6.71
C ILE A 139 -17.29 5.21 6.04
N VAL A 140 -18.25 5.19 5.11
CA VAL A 140 -18.75 6.39 4.43
C VAL A 140 -20.04 6.86 5.11
N GLY A 141 -19.97 8.01 5.76
CA GLY A 141 -21.11 8.69 6.35
C GLY A 141 -22.10 9.17 5.29
N LYS A 142 -23.40 9.11 5.61
CA LYS A 142 -24.45 9.74 4.78
C LYS A 142 -24.27 11.25 4.82
N SER A 143 -24.14 11.87 3.66
CA SER A 143 -24.17 13.34 3.57
C SER A 143 -25.59 13.83 3.83
N ASP A 144 -25.83 14.38 5.02
CA ASP A 144 -27.03 15.17 5.27
C ASP A 144 -26.94 16.46 4.45
N LYS A 145 -27.48 16.45 3.23
CA LYS A 145 -27.90 17.66 2.53
C LYS A 145 -29.01 18.30 3.36
N THR A 146 -28.63 19.07 4.37
CA THR A 146 -29.56 19.94 5.08
C THR A 146 -29.94 21.06 4.11
N GLU A 147 -31.10 20.93 3.48
CA GLU A 147 -31.79 22.02 2.79
C GLU A 147 -31.84 23.22 3.76
N LYS A 148 -31.04 24.25 3.47
CA LYS A 148 -31.28 25.58 4.04
C LYS A 148 -32.54 26.14 3.37
N THR A 149 -33.70 25.78 3.91
CA THR A 149 -34.88 26.64 3.90
C THR A 149 -34.64 27.78 4.87
N VAL A 150 -34.31 28.97 4.37
CA VAL A 150 -34.63 30.27 5.00
C VAL A 150 -34.71 31.27 3.84
N MET A 151 -35.91 31.57 3.34
CA MET A 151 -36.82 32.65 3.76
C MET A 151 -36.28 34.05 3.46
#